data_AF-A0A662VGM0-F1
#
_entry.id   AF-A0A662VGM0-F1
#
_cell.length_a   1.000
_cell.length_b   1.000
_cell.length_c   1.000
_cell.angle_alpha   90.00
_cell.angle_beta   90.00
_cell.angle_gamma   90.00
#
_symmetry.space_group_name_H-M   'P 1'
#
loop_
_entity.id
_entity.type
_entity.pdbx_description
1 polymer ?
#
loop_
_entity_poly.entity_id
_entity_poly.type
_entity_poly.pdbx_seq_one_letter_code
_entity_poly.pdbx_strand_id
1 'polypeptide(L)' 'VHEFTLPEGSTLKDLIREIGVKLSKRFYEGVINGRLIFSIFVNGKPIDEFNYRLRDGDRIVFTTPEMGG' A
#
# COMPACT_ATOMS: atom_id res chain seq x y z
N VAL A 1 -1.52 -5.55 -12.56
CA VAL A 1 -0.27 -4.98 -12.00
C VAL A 1 -0.26 -3.52 -12.38
N HIS A 2 0.03 -2.62 -11.43
CA HIS A 2 0.09 -1.17 -11.66
C HIS A 2 1.47 -0.66 -11.31
N GLU A 3 1.96 0.31 -12.07
CA GLU A 3 3.25 0.97 -11.84
C GLU A 3 3.00 2.38 -11.32
N PHE A 4 3.81 2.80 -10.35
CA PHE A 4 3.73 4.12 -9.73
C PHE A 4 5.11 4.77 -9.71
N THR A 5 5.22 5.95 -10.30
CA THR A 5 6.40 6.81 -10.12
C THR A 5 6.14 7.76 -8.96
N LEU A 6 7.04 7.74 -7.97
CA LEU A 6 6.96 8.52 -6.75
C LEU A 6 8.26 9.33 -6.57
N PRO A 7 8.22 10.49 -5.89
CA PRO A 7 9.43 11.20 -5.49
C PRO A 7 10.41 10.34 -4.69
N GLU A 8 11.69 10.67 -4.76
CA GLU A 8 12.71 9.96 -4.00
C GLU A 8 12.42 10.06 -2.49
N GLY A 9 12.47 8.91 -1.81
CA GLY A 9 12.21 8.83 -0.37
C GLY A 9 10.74 8.82 0.03
N SER A 10 9.82 8.68 -0.94
CA SER A 10 8.42 8.38 -0.64
C SER A 10 8.25 7.12 0.19
N THR A 11 7.18 7.13 0.98
CA THR A 11 6.82 6.06 1.89
C THR A 11 5.65 5.23 1.37
N LEU A 12 5.38 4.10 2.02
CA LEU A 12 4.18 3.30 1.76
C LEU A 12 2.88 4.12 1.91
N LYS A 13 2.84 5.07 2.85
CA LYS A 13 1.73 6.01 3.01
C LYS A 13 1.52 6.90 1.77
N ASP A 14 2.61 7.36 1.16
CA ASP A 14 2.54 8.19 -0.06
C ASP A 14 2.03 7.36 -1.24
N LEU A 15 2.46 6.11 -1.36
CA LEU A 15 1.91 5.17 -2.36
C LEU A 15 0.40 4.95 -2.17
N ILE A 16 -0.06 4.71 -0.93
CA ILE A 16 -1.49 4.51 -0.63
C ILE A 16 -2.30 5.76 -1.03
N ARG A 17 -1.76 6.95 -0.78
CA ARG A 17 -2.37 8.21 -1.23
C ARG A 17 -2.45 8.28 -2.76
N GLU A 18 -1.36 7.97 -3.46
CA GLU A 18 -1.31 7.99 -4.92
C GLU A 18 -2.26 6.97 -5.56
N ILE A 19 -2.40 5.77 -4.97
CA ILE A 19 -3.44 4.80 -5.36
C ILE A 19 -4.83 5.43 -5.18
N GLY A 20 -5.04 6.15 -4.08
CA GLY A 20 -6.27 6.90 -3.82
C GLY A 20 -6.65 7.90 -4.92
N VAL A 21 -5.65 8.66 -5.39
CA VAL A 21 -5.82 9.67 -6.44
C VAL A 21 -6.02 9.04 -7.81
N LYS A 22 -5.19 8.04 -8.16
CA LYS A 22 -5.10 7.53 -9.54
C LYS A 22 -6.01 6.34 -9.84
N LEU A 23 -6.34 5.53 -8.83
CA LEU A 23 -7.08 4.27 -9.04
C LEU A 23 -8.39 4.23 -8.26
N SER A 24 -8.36 4.49 -6.95
CA SER A 24 -9.56 4.30 -6.12
C SER A 24 -9.54 5.13 -4.84
N LYS A 25 -10.30 6.22 -4.85
CA LYS A 25 -10.58 7.03 -3.65
C LYS A 25 -11.14 6.17 -2.51
N ARG A 26 -12.02 5.22 -2.83
CA ARG A 26 -12.62 4.29 -1.85
C ARG A 26 -11.60 3.39 -1.16
N PHE A 27 -10.55 2.98 -1.87
CA PHE A 27 -9.44 2.22 -1.27
C PHE A 27 -8.71 3.07 -0.25
N TYR A 28 -8.26 4.26 -0.64
CA TYR A 28 -7.55 5.18 0.24
C TYR A 28 -8.36 5.53 1.49
N GLU A 29 -9.62 5.94 1.33
CA GLU A 29 -10.51 6.23 2.46
C GLU A 29 -10.74 5.00 3.34
N GLY A 30 -10.87 3.82 2.74
CA GLY A 30 -11.02 2.58 3.46
C GLY A 30 -9.80 2.25 4.32
N VAL A 31 -8.59 2.41 3.79
CA VAL A 31 -7.34 2.14 4.50
C VAL A 31 -7.10 3.17 5.60
N ILE A 32 -7.22 4.46 5.30
CA ILE A 32 -6.95 5.53 6.27
C ILE A 32 -7.95 5.54 7.43
N ASN A 33 -9.22 5.20 7.17
CA ASN A 33 -10.24 5.14 8.22
C ASN A 33 -10.28 3.78 8.94
N GLY A 34 -9.34 2.86 8.64
CA GLY A 34 -9.26 1.54 9.28
C GLY A 34 -10.38 0.56 8.89
N ARG A 35 -11.23 0.92 7.92
CA ARG A 35 -12.33 0.05 7.44
C ARG A 35 -11.82 -1.11 6.58
N LEU A 36 -10.76 -0.88 5.80
CA LEU A 36 -10.10 -1.90 5.00
C LEU A 36 -8.78 -2.28 5.66
N ILE A 37 -8.71 -3.51 6.16
CA ILE A 37 -7.51 -4.08 6.75
C ILE A 37 -6.85 -4.96 5.70
N PHE A 38 -5.56 -4.72 5.46
CA PHE A 38 -4.74 -5.50 4.54
C PHE A 38 -3.43 -5.90 5.21
N SER A 39 -2.93 -7.08 4.85
CA SER A 39 -1.51 -7.40 5.00
C SER A 39 -0.75 -6.81 3.82
N ILE A 40 0.38 -6.16 4.11
CA ILE A 40 1.18 -5.49 3.09
C ILE A 40 2.53 -6.19 3.01
N PHE A 41 2.92 -6.56 1.80
CA PHE A 41 4.22 -7.16 1.54
C PHE A 41 5.03 -6.28 0.60
N VAL A 42 6.28 -6.02 0.95
CA VAL A 42 7.27 -5.37 0.08
C VAL A 42 8.34 -6.39 -0.25
N ASN A 43 8.48 -6.72 -1.54
CA ASN A 43 9.39 -7.75 -2.04
C ASN A 43 9.22 -9.10 -1.31
N GLY A 44 7.96 -9.46 -0.99
CA GLY A 44 7.61 -10.69 -0.28
C GLY A 44 7.82 -10.66 1.24
N LYS A 45 8.32 -9.56 1.81
CA LYS A 45 8.47 -9.38 3.26
C LYS A 45 7.28 -8.63 3.83
N PRO A 46 6.65 -9.10 4.93
CA PRO A 46 5.56 -8.38 5.57
C PRO A 46 6.06 -7.06 6.13
N ILE A 47 5.28 -6.00 5.94
CA ILE A 47 5.53 -4.65 6.46
C ILE A 47 4.33 -4.21 7.26
N ASP A 48 4.57 -3.84 8.52
CA ASP A 48 3.51 -3.44 9.46
C ASP A 48 3.42 -1.92 9.62
N GLU A 49 4.38 -1.16 9.07
CA GLU A 49 4.48 0.28 9.24
C GLU A 49 4.32 1.06 7.91
N PHE A 50 3.39 2.01 7.88
CA PHE A 50 3.15 2.85 6.70
C PHE A 50 4.27 3.88 6.41
N ASN A 51 5.18 4.10 7.35
CA ASN A 51 6.35 4.96 7.20
C ASN A 51 7.50 4.27 6.41
N TYR A 52 7.36 3.00 6.04
CA TYR A 52 8.36 2.27 5.29
C TYR A 52 8.76 3.04 4.04
N ARG A 53 10.05 3.34 3.90
CA ARG A 53 10.61 4.11 2.78
C ARG A 53 10.76 3.18 1.57
N LEU A 54 10.02 3.49 0.51
CA LEU A 54 10.04 2.74 -0.73
C LEU A 54 11.34 3.01 -1.49
N ARG A 55 11.77 2.01 -2.25
CA ARG A 55 12.90 2.08 -3.18
C ARG A 55 12.43 1.82 -4.59
N ASP A 56 13.23 2.30 -5.55
CA ASP A 56 12.97 2.00 -6.94
C ASP A 56 12.95 0.48 -7.18
N GLY A 57 11.99 0.02 -7.98
CA GLY A 57 11.75 -1.40 -8.24
C GLY A 57 11.08 -2.19 -7.12
N ASP A 58 10.71 -1.58 -5.98
CA ASP A 58 9.97 -2.29 -4.93
C ASP A 58 8.63 -2.83 -5.46
N ARG A 59 8.38 -4.12 -5.20
CA ARG A 59 7.10 -4.76 -5.51
C ARG A 59 6.23 -4.81 -4.26
N ILE A 60 5.08 -4.15 -4.33
CA ILE A 60 4.11 -4.07 -3.23
C ILE A 60 2.91 -4.97 -3.53
N VAL A 61 2.50 -5.76 -2.55
CA VAL A 61 1.30 -6.59 -2.60
C VAL A 61 0.41 -6.27 -1.39
N PHE A 62 -0.84 -5.91 -1.65
CA PHE A 62 -1.89 -5.79 -0.64
C PHE A 62 -2.76 -7.04 -0.70
N THR A 63 -2.88 -7.76 0.41
CA THR A 63 -3.76 -8.93 0.50
C THR A 63 -4.77 -8.68 1.62
N THR A 64 -6.03 -9.07 1.41
CA THR A 64 -6.95 -9.17 2.55
C THR A 64 -6.45 -10.29 3.45
N PRO A 65 -6.51 -10.14 4.78
CA PRO A 65 -6.41 -11.30 5.65
C PRO A 65 -7.42 -12.33 5.15
N GLU A 66 -6.98 -13.55 4.85
CA GLU A 66 -7.95 -14.62 4.61
C GLU A 66 -8.78 -14.72 5.89
N MET A 67 -10.07 -14.38 5.78
CA MET A 67 -11.00 -14.64 6.86
C MET A 67 -10.98 -16.15 7.04
N GLY A 68 -10.28 -16.62 8.08
CA GLY A 68 -10.34 -18.00 8.51
C GLY A 68 -11.81 -18.39 8.65
N GLY A 69 -12.23 -19.40 7.89
CA GLY A 69 -13.52 -20.04 8.03
C GLY A 69 -13.63 -20.83 9.33
#